data_AF-A0A7J6EK73-F1
#
_entry.id   AF-A0A7J6EK73-F1
#
_cell.length_a   1.000
_cell.length_b   1.000
_cell.length_c   1.000
_cell.angle_alpha   90.00
_cell.angle_beta   90.00
_cell.angle_gamma   90.00
#
_symmetry.space_group_name_H-M   'P 1'
#
loop_
_entity.id
_entity.type
_entity.pdbx_description
1 polymer ?
#
loop_
_entity_poly.entity_id
_entity_poly.type
_entity_poly.pdbx_seq_one_letter_code
_entity_poly.pdbx_strand_id
1 'polypeptide(L)'
;MKIKYFVVANAIASSYALISLIFSFANHAKDKSGNLGFVIAIFDMMMVGLLFSSNGAAAAVGLIGLQGNSHVQWKKVCNVFDKFCHQGAAAVVLSFLGASAFLLLAMLTIKRLHRK
;
A
#
# COMPACT_ATOMS: atom_id res chain seq x y z
N MET A 1 4.99 13.55 -12.07
CA MET A 1 3.71 12.81 -11.98
C MET A 1 3.71 11.64 -10.99
N LYS A 2 4.88 11.06 -10.63
CA LYS A 2 4.99 9.81 -9.84
C LYS A 2 4.60 9.93 -8.35
N ILE A 3 4.87 11.05 -7.69
CA ILE A 3 4.53 11.26 -6.26
C ILE A 3 3.01 11.42 -6.08
N LYS A 4 2.33 12.08 -7.02
CA LYS A 4 0.87 12.23 -7.03
C LYS A 4 0.18 10.86 -7.09
N TYR A 5 0.71 9.95 -7.90
CA TYR A 5 0.19 8.58 -8.01
C TYR A 5 0.32 7.80 -6.69
N PHE A 6 1.48 7.89 -6.02
CA PHE A 6 1.69 7.27 -4.71
C PHE A 6 0.71 7.77 -3.63
N VAL A 7 0.47 9.09 -3.58
CA VAL A 7 -0.48 9.69 -2.63
C VAL A 7 -1.91 9.23 -2.92
N VAL A 8 -2.33 9.25 -4.18
CA VAL A 8 -3.68 8.82 -4.58
C VAL A 8 -3.89 7.33 -4.29
N ALA A 9 -2.91 6.48 -4.60
CA ALA A 9 -2.98 5.04 -4.33
C ALA A 9 -3.12 4.75 -2.83
N ASN A 10 -2.34 5.40 -1.98
CA ASN A 10 -2.45 5.24 -0.53
C ASN A 10 -3.77 5.79 0.02
N ALA A 11 -4.28 6.90 -0.53
CA ALA A 11 -5.58 7.44 -0.13
C ALA A 11 -6.73 6.47 -0.44
N ILE A 12 -6.72 5.83 -1.62
CA ILE A 12 -7.68 4.81 -2.01
C ILE A 12 -7.57 3.58 -1.09
N ALA A 13 -6.34 3.13 -0.80
CA ALA A 13 -6.13 2.00 0.08
C ALA A 13 -6.63 2.29 1.51
N SER A 14 -6.40 3.50 2.02
CA SER A 14 -6.85 3.90 3.36
C SER A 14 -8.38 4.01 3.46
N SER A 15 -9.05 4.58 2.45
CA SER A 15 -10.51 4.66 2.45
C SER A 15 -11.13 3.27 2.33
N TYR A 16 -10.55 2.40 1.51
CA TYR A 16 -10.96 1.00 1.42
C TYR A 16 -10.78 0.25 2.76
N ALA A 17 -9.65 0.42 3.46
CA ALA A 17 -9.43 -0.19 4.77
C ALA A 17 -10.50 0.21 5.79
N LEU A 18 -10.89 1.49 5.83
CA LEU A 18 -11.95 1.98 6.71
C LEU A 18 -13.31 1.34 6.37
N ILE A 19 -13.66 1.28 5.08
CA ILE A 19 -14.90 0.64 4.63
C ILE A 19 -14.90 -0.85 4.99
N SER A 20 -13.79 -1.55 4.74
CA SER A 20 -13.63 -2.97 5.06
C SER A 20 -13.76 -3.23 6.57
N LEU A 21 -13.18 -2.36 7.41
CA LEU A 21 -13.30 -2.44 8.87
C LEU A 21 -14.75 -2.27 9.33
N ILE A 22 -15.45 -1.23 8.84
CA ILE A 22 -16.87 -0.99 9.15
C ILE A 22 -17.71 -2.20 8.73
N PHE A 23 -17.45 -2.74 7.54
CA PHE A 23 -18.15 -3.91 7.04
C PHE A 23 -17.90 -5.14 7.91
N SER A 24 -16.65 -5.35 8.33
CA SER A 24 -16.27 -6.45 9.22
C SER A 24 -16.98 -6.36 10.57
N PHE A 25 -17.11 -5.17 11.16
CA PHE A 25 -17.87 -4.96 12.39
C PHE A 25 -19.37 -5.20 12.21
N ALA A 26 -19.96 -4.69 11.12
CA ALA A 26 -21.37 -4.89 10.81
C ALA A 26 -21.73 -6.36 10.58
N ASN A 27 -20.85 -7.10 9.89
CA ASN A 27 -21.04 -8.53 9.64
C ASN A 27 -20.71 -9.42 10.83
N HIS A 28 -19.90 -8.98 11.78
CA HIS A 28 -19.72 -9.73 13.04
C HIS A 28 -21.06 -9.91 13.78
N ALA A 29 -22.03 -9.01 13.56
CA ALA A 29 -23.39 -9.11 14.09
C ALA A 29 -24.36 -9.97 13.25
N LYS A 30 -24.01 -10.35 12.01
CA LYS A 30 -24.87 -11.13 11.10
C LYS A 30 -24.06 -12.27 10.48
N ASP A 31 -24.36 -13.52 10.82
CA ASP A 31 -23.70 -14.75 10.36
C ASP A 31 -23.91 -15.07 8.86
N LYS A 32 -23.54 -14.13 7.98
CA LYS A 32 -23.64 -14.21 6.51
C LYS A 32 -22.26 -13.97 5.89
N SER A 33 -21.26 -14.71 6.37
CA SER A 33 -19.84 -14.41 6.12
C SER A 33 -19.25 -14.96 4.80
N GLY A 34 -19.83 -16.00 4.19
CA GLY A 34 -19.18 -16.74 3.09
C GLY A 34 -18.98 -15.94 1.80
N ASN A 35 -20.07 -15.42 1.20
CA ASN A 35 -19.98 -14.78 -0.12
C ASN A 35 -19.25 -13.42 -0.07
N LEU A 36 -19.34 -12.73 1.06
CA LEU A 36 -18.76 -11.41 1.21
C LEU A 36 -17.25 -11.45 1.53
N GLY A 37 -16.79 -12.49 2.25
CA GLY A 37 -15.36 -12.70 2.46
C GLY A 37 -14.60 -12.84 1.15
N PHE A 38 -15.17 -13.54 0.16
CA PHE A 38 -14.55 -13.68 -1.15
C PHE A 38 -14.39 -12.33 -1.87
N VAL A 39 -15.41 -11.46 -1.83
CA VAL A 39 -15.36 -10.11 -2.43
C VAL A 39 -14.29 -9.25 -1.76
N ILE A 40 -14.21 -9.28 -0.42
CA ILE A 40 -13.17 -8.55 0.32
C ILE A 40 -11.78 -9.04 -0.09
N ALA A 41 -11.56 -10.37 -0.15
CA ALA A 41 -10.26 -10.93 -0.52
C ALA A 41 -9.79 -10.54 -1.94
N ILE A 42 -10.72 -10.43 -2.91
CA ILE A 42 -10.40 -9.95 -4.26
C ILE A 42 -9.95 -8.49 -4.21
N PHE A 43 -10.70 -7.63 -3.52
CA PHE A 43 -10.36 -6.22 -3.40
C PHE A 43 -9.04 -6.01 -2.65
N ASP A 44 -8.77 -6.77 -1.59
CA ASP A 44 -7.48 -6.76 -0.87
C ASP A 44 -6.32 -7.04 -1.84
N MET A 45 -6.43 -8.06 -2.69
CA MET A 45 -5.43 -8.40 -3.71
C MET A 45 -5.23 -7.27 -4.74
N MET A 46 -6.31 -6.61 -5.17
CA MET A 46 -6.21 -5.45 -6.06
C MET A 46 -5.46 -4.28 -5.39
N MET A 47 -5.72 -4.02 -4.11
CA MET A 47 -5.04 -2.96 -3.35
C MET A 47 -3.54 -3.24 -3.19
N VAL A 48 -3.16 -4.50 -2.98
CA VAL A 48 -1.74 -4.90 -2.91
C VAL A 48 -1.03 -4.59 -4.23
N GLY A 49 -1.63 -4.96 -5.37
CA GLY A 49 -1.05 -4.67 -6.69
C GLY A 49 -0.88 -3.17 -6.93
N LEU A 50 -1.88 -2.37 -6.55
CA LEU A 50 -1.85 -0.92 -6.67
C LEU A 50 -0.73 -0.30 -5.80
N LEU A 51 -0.64 -0.71 -4.53
CA LEU A 51 0.38 -0.22 -3.61
C LEU A 51 1.78 -0.61 -4.08
N PHE A 52 2.01 -1.85 -4.50
CA PHE A 52 3.32 -2.31 -4.96
C PHE A 52 3.79 -1.57 -6.22
N SER A 53 2.89 -1.37 -7.18
CA SER A 53 3.16 -0.56 -8.38
C SER A 53 3.57 0.88 -8.02
N SER A 54 2.80 1.50 -7.11
CA SER A 54 3.09 2.87 -6.65
C SER A 54 4.40 2.98 -5.86
N ASN A 55 4.70 2.00 -5.01
CA ASN A 55 5.92 1.92 -4.23
C ASN A 55 7.13 1.72 -5.13
N GLY A 56 7.04 0.87 -6.15
CA GLY A 56 8.12 0.67 -7.14
C GLY A 56 8.44 1.97 -7.89
N ALA A 57 7.42 2.71 -8.30
CA ALA A 57 7.61 4.01 -8.95
C ALA A 57 8.24 5.05 -8.00
N ALA A 58 7.84 5.07 -6.73
CA ALA A 58 8.41 5.95 -5.71
C ALA A 58 9.87 5.57 -5.37
N ALA A 59 10.15 4.27 -5.22
CA ALA A 59 11.47 3.73 -4.92
C ALA A 59 12.46 4.01 -6.04
N ALA A 60 12.05 3.86 -7.31
CA ALA A 60 12.90 4.21 -8.45
C ALA A 60 13.34 5.68 -8.39
N VAL A 61 12.41 6.61 -8.12
CA VAL A 61 12.75 8.04 -7.97
C VAL A 61 13.60 8.28 -6.73
N GLY A 62 13.33 7.60 -5.62
CA GLY A 62 14.10 7.68 -4.38
C GLY A 62 15.55 7.22 -4.56
N LEU A 63 15.77 6.12 -5.27
CA LEU A 63 17.12 5.57 -5.55
C LEU A 63 17.93 6.52 -6.43
N ILE A 64 17.33 7.07 -7.48
CA ILE A 64 18.00 8.09 -8.30
C ILE A 64 18.33 9.31 -7.40
N GLY A 65 17.44 9.66 -6.46
CA GLY A 65 17.60 10.75 -5.47
C GLY A 65 18.77 10.55 -4.50
N LEU A 66 19.00 9.31 -4.11
CA LEU A 66 20.02 8.91 -3.13
C LEU A 66 21.41 8.75 -3.78
N GLN A 67 21.45 8.09 -4.94
CA GLN A 67 22.69 7.70 -5.58
C GLN A 67 23.32 8.89 -6.31
N GLY A 68 22.50 9.75 -6.93
CA GLY A 68 22.98 10.83 -7.79
C GLY A 68 23.71 10.28 -9.03
N ASN A 69 23.73 11.03 -10.13
CA ASN A 69 24.46 10.60 -11.32
C ASN A 69 25.24 11.77 -11.92
N SER A 70 26.56 11.67 -11.88
CA SER A 70 27.48 12.70 -12.39
C SER A 70 27.39 12.86 -13.91
N HIS A 71 27.04 11.80 -14.64
CA HIS A 71 26.89 11.82 -16.09
C HIS A 71 25.75 12.72 -16.58
N VAL A 72 24.70 12.92 -15.76
CA VAL A 72 23.57 13.82 -16.07
C VAL A 72 23.53 15.04 -15.15
N GLN A 73 24.64 15.38 -14.48
CA GLN A 73 24.74 16.49 -13.51
C GLN A 73 23.71 16.42 -12.36
N TRP A 74 23.19 15.23 -12.05
CA TRP A 74 22.18 15.05 -11.02
C TRP A 74 22.86 14.93 -9.65
N LYS A 75 23.02 16.07 -8.97
CA LYS A 75 23.52 16.15 -7.59
C LYS A 75 22.59 15.39 -6.64
N LYS A 76 23.15 14.75 -5.61
CA LYS A 76 22.39 14.08 -4.54
C LYS A 76 21.45 15.07 -3.86
N VAL A 77 20.17 15.07 -4.25
CA VAL A 77 19.12 15.93 -3.67
C VAL A 77 18.90 15.60 -2.19
N CYS A 78 19.04 14.32 -1.84
CA CYS A 78 18.88 13.81 -0.48
C CYS A 78 19.92 14.41 0.50
N ASN A 79 21.06 14.91 0.02
CA ASN A 79 22.08 15.57 0.87
C ASN A 79 21.72 17.02 1.26
N VAL A 80 20.83 17.67 0.50
CA VAL A 80 20.38 19.05 0.76
C VAL A 80 19.05 19.05 1.53
N PHE A 81 18.19 18.05 1.27
CA PHE A 81 16.88 17.90 1.88
C PHE A 81 16.75 16.56 2.63
N ASP A 82 17.68 16.31 3.55
CA ASP A 82 17.77 15.06 4.31
C ASP A 82 16.46 14.70 5.03
N LYS A 83 15.85 15.65 5.74
CA LYS A 83 14.55 15.46 6.41
C LYS A 83 13.42 15.04 5.46
N PHE A 84 13.30 15.67 4.29
CA PHE A 84 12.25 15.34 3.33
C PHE A 84 12.50 13.98 2.69
N CYS A 85 13.77 13.66 2.43
CA CYS A 85 14.16 12.38 1.85
C CYS A 85 13.90 11.23 2.83
N HIS A 86 14.25 11.42 4.11
CA HIS A 86 13.96 10.47 5.18
C HIS A 86 12.45 10.25 5.36
N GLN A 87 11.67 11.34 5.37
CA GLN A 87 10.21 11.25 5.52
C GLN A 87 9.53 10.60 4.30
N GLY A 88 10.02 10.85 3.09
CA GLY A 88 9.56 10.17 1.88
C GLY A 88 9.89 8.67 1.89
N ALA A 89 11.10 8.31 2.33
CA ALA A 89 11.48 6.91 2.50
C ALA A 89 10.63 6.21 3.55
N ALA A 90 10.39 6.85 4.70
CA ALA A 90 9.51 6.34 5.75
C ALA A 90 8.08 6.12 5.24
N ALA A 91 7.54 7.05 4.43
CA ALA A 91 6.22 6.90 3.82
C ALA A 91 6.16 5.66 2.90
N VAL A 92 7.18 5.43 2.07
CA VAL A 92 7.24 4.25 1.19
C VAL A 92 7.31 2.95 2.00
N VAL A 93 8.09 2.93 3.09
CA VAL A 93 8.16 1.78 4.00
C VAL A 93 6.81 1.52 4.66
N LEU A 94 6.12 2.56 5.13
CA LEU A 94 4.78 2.45 5.70
C LEU A 94 3.77 1.91 4.68
N SER A 95 3.82 2.36 3.43
CA SER A 95 2.98 1.81 2.36
C SER A 95 3.28 0.34 2.06
N PHE A 96 4.53 -0.08 2.17
CA PHE A 96 4.92 -1.50 2.08
C PHE A 96 4.34 -2.33 3.22
N LEU A 97 4.38 -1.81 4.45
CA LEU A 97 3.73 -2.45 5.60
C LEU A 97 2.22 -2.55 5.39
N GLY A 98 1.59 -1.49 4.86
CA GLY A 98 0.17 -1.50 4.49
C GLY A 98 -0.16 -2.61 3.47
N ALA A 99 0.62 -2.72 2.39
CA ALA A 99 0.46 -3.78 1.40
C ALA A 99 0.62 -5.18 2.02
N SER A 100 1.57 -5.37 2.93
CA SER A 100 1.75 -6.64 3.65
C SER A 100 0.54 -6.98 4.54
N ALA A 101 -0.07 -5.99 5.18
CA ALA A 101 -1.26 -6.18 5.99
C ALA A 101 -2.46 -6.61 5.14
N PHE A 102 -2.68 -6.00 3.98
CA PHE A 102 -3.74 -6.42 3.04
C PHE A 102 -3.53 -7.87 2.56
N LEU A 103 -2.28 -8.27 2.28
CA LEU A 103 -1.98 -9.67 1.95
C LEU A 103 -2.33 -10.64 3.09
N LEU A 104 -1.99 -10.29 4.33
CA LEU A 104 -2.33 -11.11 5.50
C LEU A 104 -3.85 -11.22 5.69
N LEU A 105 -4.59 -10.12 5.52
CA LEU A 105 -6.05 -10.12 5.59
C LEU A 105 -6.68 -11.00 4.50
N ALA A 106 -6.18 -10.93 3.26
CA ALA A 106 -6.62 -11.80 2.18
C ALA A 106 -6.38 -13.28 2.51
N MET A 107 -5.19 -13.64 3.01
CA MET A 107 -4.87 -15.02 3.42
C MET A 107 -5.78 -15.52 4.55
N LEU A 108 -6.03 -14.69 5.58
CA LEU A 108 -6.92 -15.04 6.68
C LEU A 108 -8.35 -15.26 6.18
N THR A 109 -8.82 -14.43 5.26
CA THR A 109 -10.16 -14.52 4.69
C THR A 109 -10.33 -15.79 3.85
N ILE A 110 -9.34 -16.13 3.01
CA ILE A 110 -9.33 -17.39 2.24
C ILE A 110 -9.31 -18.60 3.19
N LYS A 111 -8.47 -18.58 4.23
CA LYS A 111 -8.43 -19.66 5.23
C LYS A 111 -9.76 -19.83 5.97
N ARG A 112 -10.43 -18.72 6.31
CA ARG A 112 -11.77 -18.74 6.93
C ARG A 112 -12.83 -19.30 5.97
N LEU A 113 -12.76 -18.95 4.69
CA LEU A 113 -13.68 -19.45 3.66
C LEU A 113 -13.52 -20.95 3.43
N HIS A 114 -12.28 -21.46 3.38
CA HIS A 114 -12.01 -22.88 3.23
C HIS A 114 -12.38 -23.72 4.48
N ARG A 115 -12.46 -23.09 5.66
CA ARG A 115 -12.86 -23.76 6.91
C ARG A 115 -14.37 -23.81 7.13
N LYS A 116 -15.16 -23.13 6.31
CA LYS A 116 -16.63 -23.10 6.36
C LYS A 116 -17.20 -24.10 5.36
#